data_AF-A0A157KNB5-F1
#
_entry.id   AF-A0A157KNB5-F1
#
_cell.length_a   1.000
_cell.length_b   1.000
_cell.length_c   1.000
_cell.angle_alpha   90.00
_cell.angle_beta   90.00
_cell.angle_gamma   90.00
#
_symmetry.space_group_name_H-M   'P 1'
#
loop_
_entity.id
_entity.type
_entity.pdbx_description
1 polymer ?
#
loop_
_entity_poly.entity_id
_entity_poly.type
_entity_poly.pdbx_seq_one_letter_code
_entity_poly.pdbx_strand_id
1 'polypeptide(L)'
;MELEREFRRICNSENSAQYGLAFEMVFADKKANLAGLQLADLVARPIGLGYLRPAQENKAFELLQRRFFRHGGKMPVDGVFDGAALMI
;
A
#
# COMPACT_ATOMS: atom_id res chain seq x y z
N MET A 1 16.75 18.43 12.65
CA MET A 1 17.80 18.93 11.74
C MET A 1 18.59 17.79 11.11
N GLU A 2 19.08 16.80 11.87
CA GLU A 2 19.87 15.68 11.32
C GLU A 2 19.06 14.74 10.41
N LEU A 3 17.86 14.33 10.83
CA LEU A 3 17.00 13.42 10.06
C LEU A 3 16.62 13.97 8.67
N GLU A 4 16.18 15.22 8.61
CA GLU A 4 15.83 15.89 7.35
C GLU A 4 16.99 15.94 6.38
N ARG A 5 18.19 16.22 6.88
CA ARG A 5 19.40 16.29 6.06
C ARG A 5 19.76 14.91 5.46
N GLU A 6 19.70 13.85 6.26
CA GLU A 6 19.98 12.50 5.76
C GLU A 6 18.95 12.05 4.73
N PHE A 7 17.66 12.36 4.92
CA PHE A 7 16.66 12.05 3.91
C PHE A 7 16.81 12.89 2.63
N ARG A 8 17.21 14.16 2.73
CA ARG A 8 17.53 14.97 1.55
C ARG A 8 18.70 14.38 0.76
N ARG A 9 19.73 13.84 1.44
CA ARG A 9 20.84 13.13 0.77
C ARG A 9 20.34 11.92 -0.02
N ILE A 10 19.51 11.09 0.60
CA ILE A 10 18.87 9.93 -0.06
C ILE A 10 18.09 10.37 -1.30
N CYS A 11 17.30 11.44 -1.21
CA CYS A 11 16.55 11.97 -2.36
C CYS A 11 17.49 12.49 -3.47
N ASN A 12 18.65 13.05 -3.09
CA ASN A 12 19.66 13.62 -3.99
C ASN A 12 20.71 12.58 -4.48
N SER A 13 20.30 11.34 -4.73
CA SER A 13 21.11 10.24 -5.30
C SER A 13 22.07 9.50 -4.37
N GLU A 14 22.14 9.84 -3.08
CA GLU A 14 22.84 9.03 -2.07
C GLU A 14 21.97 7.85 -1.58
N ASN A 15 21.35 7.14 -2.52
CA ASN A 15 20.53 5.95 -2.29
C ASN A 15 21.10 4.76 -3.08
N SER A 16 20.66 3.54 -2.77
CA SER A 16 21.15 2.30 -3.42
C SER A 16 20.93 2.27 -4.93
N ALA A 17 19.97 3.04 -5.43
CA ALA A 17 19.66 3.14 -6.84
C ALA A 17 20.53 4.18 -7.58
N GLN A 18 21.31 4.99 -6.85
CA GLN A 18 22.28 5.98 -7.36
C GLN A 18 21.69 7.01 -8.34
N TYR A 19 20.38 7.29 -8.25
CA TYR A 19 19.73 8.36 -9.00
C TYR A 19 18.83 9.20 -8.08
N GLY A 20 18.60 10.46 -8.47
CA GLY A 20 17.74 11.38 -7.73
C GLY A 20 16.28 10.90 -7.76
N LEU A 21 15.65 10.81 -6.60
CA LEU A 21 14.25 10.38 -6.50
C LEU A 21 13.33 11.51 -6.98
N ALA A 22 12.35 11.18 -7.83
CA ALA A 22 11.43 12.16 -8.43
C ALA A 22 10.28 12.55 -7.47
N PHE A 23 10.60 12.79 -6.19
CA PHE A 23 9.65 13.27 -5.19
C PHE A 23 10.36 14.17 -4.17
N GLU A 24 9.61 15.11 -3.59
CA GLU A 24 10.10 16.00 -2.53
C GLU A 24 9.74 15.42 -1.16
N MET A 25 10.69 15.45 -0.23
CA MET A 25 10.42 15.07 1.16
C MET A 25 9.72 16.21 1.91
N VAL A 26 8.55 15.91 2.48
CA VAL A 26 7.80 16.84 3.33
C VAL A 26 7.66 16.25 4.73
N PHE A 27 8.03 17.01 5.76
CA PHE A 27 7.72 16.67 7.15
C PHE A 27 6.33 17.20 7.50
N ALA A 28 5.38 16.29 7.72
CA ALA A 28 4.04 16.61 8.16
C ALA A 28 3.80 16.13 9.59
N ASP A 29 2.85 16.77 10.29
CA ASP A 29 2.39 16.30 11.59
C ASP A 29 1.85 14.86 11.49
N LYS A 30 2.03 14.05 12.55
CA LYS A 30 1.55 12.66 12.58
C LYS A 30 0.05 12.55 12.28
N LYS A 31 -0.74 13.58 12.61
CA LYS A 31 -2.17 13.69 12.30
C LYS A 31 -2.46 13.63 10.79
N ALA A 32 -1.53 14.04 9.93
CA ALA A 32 -1.68 13.96 8.49
C ALA A 32 -1.87 12.50 8.00
N ASN A 33 -1.32 11.52 8.72
CA ASN A 33 -1.45 10.10 8.39
C ASN A 33 -2.71 9.43 8.98
N LEU A 34 -3.53 10.12 9.77
CA LEU A 34 -4.71 9.52 10.40
C LEU A 34 -5.73 9.01 9.38
N ALA A 35 -5.94 9.75 8.29
CA ALA A 35 -6.83 9.32 7.21
C ALA A 35 -6.33 8.03 6.53
N GLY A 36 -5.02 7.90 6.33
CA GLY A 36 -4.40 6.69 5.78
C GLY A 36 -4.53 5.48 6.70
N LEU A 37 -4.37 5.70 8.01
CA LEU A 37 -4.56 4.65 9.01
C LEU A 37 -6.02 4.16 9.05
N GLN A 38 -6.98 5.09 9.04
CA GLN A 38 -8.40 4.74 9.00
C GLN A 38 -8.77 3.96 7.74
N LEU A 39 -8.18 4.33 6.60
CA LEU A 39 -8.37 3.60 5.34
C LEU A 39 -7.77 2.19 5.42
N ALA A 40 -6.59 2.03 6.04
CA ALA A 40 -5.99 0.73 6.28
C ALA A 40 -6.90 -0.16 7.14
N ASP A 41 -7.46 0.38 8.22
CA ASP A 41 -8.39 -0.34 9.10
C ASP A 41 -9.66 -0.79 8.36
N LEU A 42 -10.21 0.08 7.49
CA LEU A 42 -11.40 -0.22 6.70
C LEU A 42 -11.14 -1.34 5.68
N VAL A 43 -9.94 -1.40 5.11
CA VAL A 43 -9.55 -2.38 4.08
C VAL A 43 -9.09 -3.71 4.71
N ALA A 44 -8.48 -3.68 5.90
CA ALA A 44 -7.95 -4.87 6.57
C ALA A 44 -9.04 -5.89 6.92
N ARG A 45 -10.18 -5.43 7.44
CA ARG A 45 -11.27 -6.31 7.88
C ARG A 45 -11.88 -7.17 6.74
N PRO A 46 -12.33 -6.61 5.61
CA PRO A 46 -12.88 -7.41 4.52
C PRO A 46 -11.85 -8.37 3.91
N ILE A 47 -10.58 -7.97 3.84
CA ILE A 47 -9.48 -8.85 3.42
C ILE A 47 -9.35 -10.05 4.38
N GLY A 48 -9.24 -9.78 5.68
CA GLY A 48 -9.10 -10.82 6.70
C GLY A 48 -10.27 -11.80 6.71
N LEU A 49 -11.50 -11.30 6.53
CA LEU A 49 -12.69 -12.15 6.40
C LEU A 49 -12.66 -13.01 5.14
N GLY A 50 -12.25 -12.45 3.99
CA GLY A 50 -12.12 -13.22 2.76
C GLY A 50 -11.09 -14.35 2.87
N TYR A 51 -10.01 -14.14 3.61
CA TYR A 51 -8.98 -15.15 3.86
C TYR A 51 -9.42 -16.20 4.89
N LEU A 52 -9.96 -15.76 6.03
CA LEU A 52 -10.31 -16.67 7.15
C LEU A 52 -11.63 -17.42 6.92
N ARG A 53 -12.54 -16.87 6.11
CA ARG A 53 -13.89 -17.41 5.88
C ARG A 53 -14.28 -17.33 4.40
N PRO A 54 -13.61 -18.09 3.52
CA PRO A 54 -13.77 -17.97 2.07
C PRO A 54 -15.17 -18.38 1.56
N ALA A 55 -15.89 -19.22 2.30
CA ALA A 55 -17.26 -19.62 1.94
C ALA A 55 -18.33 -18.58 2.33
N GLN A 56 -17.98 -17.59 3.16
CA GLN A 56 -18.88 -16.53 3.59
C GLN A 56 -18.91 -15.41 2.54
N GLU A 57 -20.10 -15.00 2.09
CA GLU A 57 -20.24 -13.89 1.15
C GLU A 57 -19.58 -12.60 1.69
N ASN A 58 -18.78 -11.94 0.86
CA ASN A 58 -18.01 -10.76 1.25
C ASN A 58 -17.89 -9.76 0.10
N LYS A 59 -18.99 -9.03 -0.15
CA LYS A 59 -19.08 -8.00 -1.20
C LYS A 59 -18.00 -6.92 -1.08
N ALA A 60 -17.60 -6.57 0.15
CA ALA A 60 -16.55 -5.59 0.37
C ALA A 60 -15.20 -6.09 -0.15
N PHE A 61 -14.88 -7.37 0.08
CA PHE A 61 -13.66 -7.99 -0.46
C PHE A 61 -13.72 -8.12 -1.99
N GLU A 62 -14.86 -8.51 -2.56
CA GLU A 62 -15.05 -8.59 -4.01
C GLU A 62 -14.82 -7.22 -4.71
N LEU A 63 -15.28 -6.12 -4.11
CA LEU A 63 -15.02 -4.77 -4.61
C LEU A 63 -13.54 -4.38 -4.49
N LEU A 64 -12.89 -4.73 -3.36
CA LEU A 64 -11.49 -4.41 -3.11
C LEU A 64 -10.54 -5.17 -4.03
N GLN A 65 -10.82 -6.43 -4.35
CA GLN A 65 -9.98 -7.25 -5.23
C GLN A 65 -9.71 -6.58 -6.58
N ARG A 66 -10.71 -5.86 -7.14
CA ARG A 66 -10.57 -5.11 -8.40
C ARG A 66 -9.54 -3.98 -8.35
N ARG A 67 -9.09 -3.59 -7.16
CA ARG A 67 -8.14 -2.49 -6.92
C ARG A 67 -6.77 -2.98 -6.48
N PHE A 68 -6.58 -4.29 -6.26
CA PHE A 68 -5.27 -4.81 -5.85
C PHE A 68 -4.24 -4.70 -6.97
N PHE A 69 -3.03 -4.35 -6.56
CA PHE A 69 -1.89 -4.20 -7.45
C PHE A 69 -1.17 -5.54 -7.59
N ARG A 70 -0.74 -5.91 -8.79
CA ARG A 70 0.10 -7.10 -9.03
C ARG A 70 1.29 -6.71 -9.92
N HIS A 71 2.42 -7.40 -9.77
CA HIS A 71 3.59 -7.19 -10.63
C HIS A 71 3.18 -7.41 -12.10
N GLY A 72 3.20 -6.35 -12.91
CA GLY A 72 2.71 -6.35 -14.30
C GLY A 72 1.41 -5.58 -14.57
N GLY A 73 0.67 -5.08 -13.56
CA GLY A 73 -0.50 -4.21 -13.76
C GLY A 73 -1.69 -4.47 -12.81
N LYS A 74 -2.90 -4.10 -13.26
CA LYS A 74 -4.17 -4.35 -12.54
C LYS A 74 -4.69 -5.77 -12.81
N MET A 75 -5.35 -6.40 -11.84
CA MET A 75 -6.01 -7.70 -12.05
C MET A 75 -7.07 -7.62 -13.18
N PRO A 76 -7.15 -8.63 -14.07
CA PRO A 76 -8.33 -8.82 -14.90
C PRO A 76 -9.54 -9.11 -14.00
N VAL A 77 -10.73 -8.70 -14.45
CA VAL A 77 -11.99 -8.76 -13.69
C VAL A 77 -12.33 -10.18 -13.20
N ASP A 78 -11.71 -11.20 -13.81
CA ASP A 78 -11.99 -12.62 -13.61
C ASP A 78 -10.82 -13.39 -12.96
N GLY A 79 -9.76 -12.69 -12.54
CA GLY A 79 -8.58 -13.30 -11.91
C GLY A 79 -8.87 -13.78 -10.49
N VAL A 80 -8.38 -14.96 -10.13
CA VAL A 80 -8.48 -15.49 -8.76
C VAL A 80 -7.44 -14.79 -7.87
N PHE A 81 -7.89 -14.24 -6.74
CA PHE A 81 -7.00 -13.75 -5.69
C PHE A 81 -6.31 -14.93 -4.99
N ASP A 82 -4.99 -15.06 -5.15
CA ASP A 82 -4.19 -16.18 -4.60
C ASP A 82 -3.42 -15.83 -3.32
N GLY A 83 -3.69 -14.66 -2.73
CA GLY A 83 -3.01 -14.20 -1.52
C GLY A 83 -1.61 -13.62 -1.72
N ALA A 84 -1.00 -13.73 -2.92
CA ALA A 84 0.32 -13.17 -3.18
C ALA A 84 0.35 -11.63 -3.07
N ALA A 85 -0.76 -10.97 -3.36
CA ALA A 85 -0.91 -9.51 -3.16
C ALA A 85 -1.08 -9.10 -1.69
N LEU A 86 -1.17 -10.05 -0.75
CA LEU A 86 -1.21 -9.81 0.69
C LEU A 86 0.16 -9.88 1.36
N MET A 87 1.18 -10.40 0.67
CA MET A 87 2.55 -10.43 1.17
C MET A 87 3.25 -9.12 0.79
N ILE A 88 3.26 -8.17 1.72
CA ILE A 88 4.15 -7.00 1.74
C ILE A 88 5.07 -7.16 2.94
#